data_AF-A0A6L2PRS2-F1
#
_entry.id   AF-A0A6L2PRS2-F1
#
_cell.length_a   1.000
_cell.length_b   1.000
_cell.length_c   1.000
_cell.angle_alpha   90.00
_cell.angle_beta   90.00
_cell.angle_gamma   90.00
#
_symmetry.space_group_name_H-M   'P 1'
#
loop_
_entity.id
_entity.type
_entity.pdbx_description
1 polymer ?
#
loop_
_entity_poly.entity_id
_entity_poly.type
_entity_poly.pdbx_seq_one_letter_code
_entity_poly.pdbx_strand_id
1 'polypeptide(L)'
;MRMSRACSRVRNQTWGLLHTMGAYYPDKPTSEERSDMANFFTTFSKFYPCHECAKDLQEQLKLTLPVTDSQHMLSQWLCSMHNNVSHQIGKPGFD
;
A
#
# COMPACT_ATOMS: atom_id res chain seq x y z
N MET A 1 3.11 -11.82 -17.77
CA MET A 1 1.76 -11.28 -18.06
C MET A 1 1.88 -9.79 -18.36
N ARG A 2 1.40 -9.26 -19.49
CA ARG A 2 1.48 -7.81 -19.77
C ARG A 2 0.32 -7.11 -19.05
N MET A 3 0.63 -6.38 -17.99
CA MET A 3 -0.35 -5.60 -17.24
C MET A 3 -1.01 -4.55 -18.14
N SER A 4 -2.34 -4.45 -18.12
CA SER A 4 -3.09 -3.51 -18.95
C SER A 4 -2.66 -2.05 -18.67
N ARG A 5 -2.65 -1.21 -19.71
CA ARG A 5 -2.33 0.24 -19.58
C ARG A 5 -3.24 0.94 -18.57
N ALA A 6 -4.51 0.54 -18.49
CA ALA A 6 -5.46 1.08 -17.51
C ALA A 6 -5.04 0.74 -16.07
N CYS A 7 -4.64 -0.51 -15.83
CA CYS A 7 -4.15 -0.95 -14.51
C CYS A 7 -2.85 -0.22 -14.11
N SER A 8 -1.94 0.02 -15.08
CA SER A 8 -0.73 0.81 -14.82
C SER A 8 -1.03 2.27 -14.43
N ARG A 9 -2.02 2.91 -15.06
CA ARG A 9 -2.40 4.30 -14.75
C ARG A 9 -3.04 4.43 -13.37
N VAL A 10 -3.94 3.51 -13.02
CA VAL A 10 -4.56 3.47 -11.68
C VAL A 10 -3.50 3.25 -10.61
N ARG A 11 -2.61 2.26 -10.80
CA ARG A 11 -1.51 1.96 -9.87
C ARG A 11 -0.66 3.18 -9.54
N ASN A 12 -0.22 3.93 -10.55
CA ASN A 12 0.65 5.09 -10.30
C ASN A 12 -0.05 6.18 -9.47
N GLN A 13 -1.34 6.44 -9.75
CA GLN A 13 -2.12 7.42 -8.97
C GLN A 13 -2.40 6.93 -7.55
N THR A 14 -2.69 5.63 -7.39
CA THR A 14 -2.90 5.01 -6.08
C THR A 14 -1.67 5.12 -5.21
N TRP A 15 -0.47 4.84 -5.73
CA TRP A 15 0.75 5.03 -4.94
C TRP A 15 0.93 6.48 -4.48
N GLY A 16 0.62 7.46 -5.34
CA GLY A 16 0.60 8.86 -4.94
C GLY A 16 -0.35 9.14 -3.76
N LEU A 17 -1.58 8.63 -3.83
CA LEU A 17 -2.56 8.75 -2.75
C LEU A 17 -2.05 8.10 -1.45
N LEU A 18 -1.62 6.84 -1.51
CA LEU A 18 -1.22 6.07 -0.33
C LEU A 18 0.03 6.66 0.35
N HIS A 19 1.03 7.06 -0.44
CA HIS A 19 2.22 7.71 0.11
C HIS A 19 1.91 9.06 0.72
N THR A 20 0.97 9.82 0.14
CA THR A 20 0.50 11.08 0.74
C THR A 20 -0.23 10.81 2.07
N MET A 21 -1.09 9.78 2.13
CA MET A 21 -1.73 9.39 3.39
C MET A 21 -0.70 9.01 4.46
N GLY A 22 0.33 8.24 4.11
CA GLY A 22 1.42 7.90 5.03
C GLY A 22 2.24 9.10 5.49
N ALA A 23 2.52 10.06 4.59
CA ALA A 23 3.25 11.28 4.90
C ALA A 23 2.51 12.21 5.88
N TYR A 24 1.17 12.21 5.86
CA TYR A 24 0.32 13.03 6.73
C TYR A 24 -0.28 12.26 7.91
N TYR A 25 0.07 10.99 8.07
CA TYR A 25 -0.37 10.20 9.22
C TYR A 25 0.22 10.75 10.53
N PRO A 26 -0.45 10.65 11.69
CA PRO A 26 0.07 11.22 12.92
C PRO A 26 1.36 10.54 13.41
N ASP A 27 2.27 11.32 14.00
CA ASP A 27 3.45 10.77 14.70
C ASP A 27 3.07 9.94 15.93
N LYS A 28 1.97 10.31 16.58
CA LYS A 28 1.40 9.65 17.77
C LYS A 28 -0.09 9.38 17.56
N PRO A 29 -0.44 8.38 16.74
CA PRO A 29 -1.83 8.08 16.44
C PRO A 29 -2.52 7.49 17.67
N THR A 30 -3.81 7.80 17.81
CA THR A 30 -4.70 7.16 18.76
C THR A 30 -4.92 5.69 18.42
N SER A 31 -5.39 4.89 19.39
CA SER A 31 -5.73 3.49 19.14
C SER A 31 -6.78 3.30 18.03
N GLU A 32 -7.70 4.25 17.89
CA GLU A 32 -8.72 4.27 16.84
C GLU A 32 -8.08 4.53 15.47
N GLU A 33 -7.27 5.56 15.32
CA GLU A 33 -6.55 5.86 14.06
C GLU A 33 -5.63 4.73 13.61
N ARG A 34 -5.02 4.00 14.56
CA ARG A 34 -4.21 2.80 14.26
C ARG A 34 -5.04 1.67 13.68
N SER A 35 -6.18 1.40 14.30
CA SER A 35 -7.15 0.39 13.86
C SER A 35 -7.76 0.76 12.51
N ASP A 36 -8.19 2.01 12.35
CA ASP A 36 -8.82 2.50 11.13
C ASP A 36 -7.86 2.46 9.95
N MET A 37 -6.60 2.84 10.13
CA MET A 37 -5.60 2.76 9.06
C MET A 37 -5.33 1.29 8.65
N ALA A 38 -5.24 0.36 9.60
CA ALA A 38 -5.08 -1.06 9.30
C ALA A 38 -6.32 -1.63 8.57
N ASN A 39 -7.52 -1.26 9.01
CA ASN A 39 -8.79 -1.64 8.38
C ASN A 39 -8.95 -1.02 6.99
N PHE A 40 -8.45 0.20 6.79
CA PHE A 40 -8.43 0.88 5.51
C PHE A 40 -7.68 0.04 4.48
N PHE A 41 -6.45 -0.41 4.75
CA PHE A 41 -5.70 -1.24 3.78
C PHE A 41 -6.38 -2.57 3.49
N THR A 42 -6.95 -3.20 4.52
CA THR A 42 -7.71 -4.45 4.37
C THR A 42 -8.93 -4.25 3.46
N THR A 43 -9.70 -3.19 3.69
CA THR A 43 -10.90 -2.87 2.91
C THR A 43 -10.53 -2.42 1.50
N PHE A 44 -9.55 -1.53 1.37
CA PHE A 44 -9.01 -1.04 0.12
C PHE A 44 -8.59 -2.18 -0.81
N SER A 45 -7.91 -3.20 -0.28
CA SER A 45 -7.47 -4.37 -1.06
C SER A 45 -8.63 -5.15 -1.71
N LYS A 46 -9.84 -5.09 -1.15
CA LYS A 46 -11.04 -5.76 -1.69
C LYS A 46 -11.68 -4.97 -2.84
N PHE A 47 -11.50 -3.65 -2.84
CA PHE A 47 -12.13 -2.74 -3.81
C PHE A 47 -11.15 -2.18 -4.84
N TYR A 48 -9.88 -2.57 -4.78
CA TYR A 48 -8.90 -2.13 -5.76
C TYR A 48 -9.30 -2.61 -7.17
N PRO A 49 -9.45 -1.71 -8.16
CA PRO A 49 -10.21 -2.02 -9.39
C PRO A 49 -9.46 -2.93 -10.37
N CYS A 50 -8.16 -3.17 -10.17
CA CYS A 50 -7.40 -4.12 -10.97
C CYS A 50 -7.37 -5.47 -10.24
N HIS A 51 -8.15 -6.45 -10.72
CA HIS A 51 -8.38 -7.73 -10.02
C HIS A 51 -7.10 -8.48 -9.65
N GLU A 52 -6.15 -8.61 -10.58
CA GLU A 52 -4.86 -9.27 -10.34
C GLU A 52 -4.07 -8.57 -9.23
N CYS A 53 -3.94 -7.24 -9.32
CA CYS A 53 -3.27 -6.45 -8.29
C CYS A 53 -3.99 -6.48 -6.94
N ALA A 54 -5.32 -6.54 -6.93
CA ALA A 54 -6.12 -6.64 -5.72
C ALA A 54 -5.84 -7.97 -5.00
N LYS A 55 -5.79 -9.06 -5.76
CA LYS A 55 -5.43 -10.39 -5.25
C LYS A 55 -4.00 -10.40 -4.70
N ASP A 56 -3.05 -9.85 -5.45
CA ASP A 56 -1.65 -9.77 -4.99
C ASP A 56 -1.53 -8.93 -3.71
N LEU A 57 -2.21 -7.79 -3.62
CA LEU A 57 -2.24 -6.97 -2.41
C LEU A 57 -2.84 -7.72 -1.22
N GLN A 58 -3.91 -8.49 -1.43
CA GLN A 58 -4.52 -9.32 -0.38
C GLN A 58 -3.56 -10.41 0.10
N GLU A 59 -2.79 -11.04 -0.79
CA GLU A 59 -1.77 -12.01 -0.39
C GLU A 59 -0.61 -11.35 0.36
N GLN A 60 -0.15 -10.18 -0.09
CA GLN A 60 0.89 -9.42 0.62
C GLN A 60 0.45 -9.04 2.04
N LEU A 61 -0.80 -8.60 2.22
CA LEU A 61 -1.35 -8.24 3.54
C LEU A 61 -1.42 -9.42 4.53
N LYS A 62 -1.39 -10.68 4.05
CA LYS A 62 -1.27 -11.86 4.93
C LYS A 62 0.16 -12.08 5.41
N LEU A 63 1.15 -11.61 4.66
CA LEU A 63 2.57 -11.76 4.97
C LEU A 63 3.07 -10.59 5.83
N THR A 64 2.63 -9.37 5.51
CA THR A 64 3.08 -8.14 6.17
C THR A 64 1.87 -7.26 6.51
N LEU A 65 1.49 -7.25 7.78
CA LEU A 65 0.41 -6.38 8.25
C LEU A 65 0.85 -4.90 8.20
N PRO A 66 -0.08 -3.96 7.95
CA PRO A 66 0.20 -2.54 8.05
C PRO A 66 0.76 -2.17 9.42
N VAL A 67 1.90 -1.47 9.44
CA VAL A 67 2.53 -0.99 10.66
C VAL A 67 2.07 0.44 10.92
N THR A 68 1.11 0.62 11.82
CA THR A 68 0.40 1.91 12.01
C THR A 68 0.81 2.64 13.27
N ASP A 69 1.91 2.27 13.93
CA ASP A 69 2.31 2.83 15.23
C ASP A 69 2.72 4.31 15.19
N SER A 70 3.17 4.80 14.03
CA SER A 70 3.53 6.19 13.81
C SER A 70 3.57 6.51 12.31
N GLN A 71 3.60 7.80 11.99
CA GLN A 71 3.88 8.33 10.65
C GLN A 71 5.06 7.60 9.99
N HIS A 72 6.21 7.60 10.67
CA HIS A 72 7.44 7.01 10.15
C HIS A 72 7.28 5.51 9.85
N MET A 73 6.71 4.76 10.78
CA MET A 73 6.56 3.31 10.62
C MET A 73 5.57 2.95 9.49
N LEU A 74 4.48 3.72 9.35
CA LEU A 74 3.53 3.53 8.26
C LEU A 74 4.16 3.85 6.90
N SER A 75 4.89 4.95 6.79
CA SER A 75 5.61 5.31 5.57
C SER A 75 6.63 4.26 5.17
N GLN A 76 7.41 3.74 6.12
CA GLN A 76 8.40 2.70 5.85
C GLN A 76 7.74 1.39 5.38
N TRP A 77 6.65 0.98 6.02
CA TRP A 77 5.88 -0.17 5.57
C TRP A 77 5.32 0.03 4.15
N LEU A 78 4.77 1.21 3.84
CA LEU A 78 4.28 1.56 2.50
C LEU A 78 5.38 1.52 1.44
N CYS A 79 6.57 2.06 1.74
CA CYS A 79 7.73 2.00 0.86
C CYS A 79 8.16 0.55 0.60
N SER A 80 8.24 -0.28 1.65
CA SER A 80 8.56 -1.70 1.52
C SER A 80 7.55 -2.44 0.64
N MET A 81 6.25 -2.21 0.85
CA MET A 81 5.18 -2.78 0.02
C MET A 81 5.28 -2.32 -1.44
N HIS A 82 5.58 -1.05 -1.69
CA HIS A 82 5.78 -0.53 -3.05
C HIS A 82 6.99 -1.19 -3.72
N ASN A 83 8.10 -1.36 -2.99
CA ASN A 83 9.31 -2.02 -3.48
C ASN A 83 9.08 -3.49 -3.81
N ASN A 84 8.30 -4.22 -2.99
CA ASN A 84 7.93 -5.60 -3.30
C ASN A 84 7.23 -5.70 -4.66
N VAL A 85 6.29 -4.80 -4.93
CA VAL A 85 5.62 -4.74 -6.25
C VAL A 85 6.61 -4.34 -7.34
N SER A 86 7.47 -3.35 -7.13
CA SER A 86 8.50 -2.94 -8.09
C SER A 86 9.39 -4.12 -8.51
N HIS A 87 9.90 -4.89 -7.53
CA HIS A 87 10.73 -6.06 -7.80
C HIS A 87 9.97 -7.14 -8.59
N GLN A 88 8.71 -7.42 -8.24
CA GLN A 88 7.87 -8.40 -8.94
C GLN A 88 7.67 -8.05 -10.43
N ILE A 89 7.64 -6.75 -10.77
CA ILE A 89 7.47 -6.29 -12.14
C ILE A 89 8.79 -5.87 -12.82
N GLY A 90 9.94 -6.20 -12.22
CA GLY A 90 11.27 -5.94 -12.79
C GLY A 90 11.66 -4.46 -12.82
N LYS A 91 11.15 -3.65 -11.90
CA LYS A 91 11.52 -2.24 -11.71
C LYS A 91 12.52 -2.08 -10.55
N PRO A 92 13.36 -1.02 -10.59
CA PRO A 92 14.20 -0.68 -9.45
C PRO A 92 13.35 -0.33 -8.23
N GLY A 93 13.88 -0.64 -7.04
CA GLY A 93 13.31 -0.17 -5.78
C GLY A 93 13.57 1.32 -5.55
N PHE A 94 12.89 1.86 -4.54
CA PHE A 94 13.05 3.20 -4.02
C PHE A 94 13.67 3.14 -2.62
N ASP A 95 14.43 4.17 -2.26
CA ASP A 95 15.01 4.34 -0.91
C ASP A 95 14.06 5.09 0.02
#